data_AF-A0AAV3ZYL9-F1
#
_entry.id   AF-A0AAV3ZYL9-F1
#
_cell.length_a   1.000
_cell.length_b   1.000
_cell.length_c   1.000
_cell.angle_alpha   90.00
_cell.angle_beta   90.00
_cell.angle_gamma   90.00
#
_symmetry.space_group_name_H-M   'P 1'
#
loop_
_entity.id
_entity.type
_entity.pdbx_description
1 polymer ?
#
loop_
_entity_poly.entity_id
_entity_poly.type
_entity_poly.pdbx_seq_one_letter_code
_entity_poly.pdbx_strand_id
1 'polypeptide(L)'
;MTWKHPSSSVTKQFKVQRSAAKVMATVFWDAKGVILLDILPQGQCINTARYCSTLDRLKEAIRRKRPGLLRRGVVLQHDNVTPHSANLTQ
;
A
#
# COMPACT_ATOMS: atom_id res chain seq x y z
N MET A 1 -36.14 -15.46 13.12
CA MET A 1 -35.66 -14.98 14.44
C MET A 1 -34.84 -16.08 15.07
N THR A 2 -33.56 -15.86 15.30
CA THR A 2 -32.69 -16.81 16.01
C THR A 2 -32.34 -16.25 17.38
N TRP A 3 -32.75 -16.97 18.43
CA TRP A 3 -32.43 -16.63 19.82
C TRP A 3 -30.94 -16.88 20.09
N LYS A 4 -30.25 -15.93 20.71
CA LYS A 4 -28.85 -16.08 21.16
C LYS A 4 -28.74 -15.91 22.67
N HIS A 5 -27.81 -16.66 23.28
CA HIS A 5 -27.59 -16.74 24.72
C HIS A 5 -26.90 -15.46 25.27
N PRO A 6 -27.18 -15.01 26.52
CA PRO A 6 -26.62 -13.78 27.10
C PRO A 6 -25.08 -13.74 27.16
N SER A 7 -24.44 -14.91 27.27
CA SER A 7 -22.98 -15.07 27.32
C SER A 7 -22.32 -15.24 25.94
N SER A 8 -23.09 -15.15 24.85
CA SER A 8 -22.53 -15.27 23.50
C SER A 8 -21.68 -14.05 23.18
N SER A 9 -20.42 -14.27 22.81
CA SER A 9 -19.58 -13.21 22.27
C SER A 9 -20.26 -12.59 21.04
N VAL A 10 -20.50 -11.28 21.10
CA VAL A 10 -21.01 -10.54 19.94
C VAL A 10 -19.93 -10.62 18.87
N THR A 11 -20.24 -11.23 17.72
CA THR A 11 -19.36 -11.19 16.56
C THR A 11 -19.18 -9.73 16.17
N LYS A 12 -18.05 -9.13 16.54
CA LYS A 12 -17.70 -7.75 16.20
C LYS A 12 -17.45 -7.72 14.70
N GLN A 13 -18.50 -7.52 13.91
CA GLN A 13 -18.35 -7.38 12.48
C GLN A 13 -17.45 -6.18 12.24
N PHE A 14 -16.26 -6.42 11.68
CA PHE A 14 -15.43 -5.35 11.15
C PHE A 14 -16.28 -4.67 10.08
N LYS A 15 -16.60 -3.38 10.25
CA LYS A 15 -17.44 -2.64 9.30
C LYS A 15 -16.77 -2.72 7.92
N VAL A 16 -17.34 -3.54 7.02
CA VAL A 16 -16.92 -3.70 5.62
C VAL A 16 -17.43 -2.55 4.74
N GLN A 17 -18.13 -1.58 5.32
CA GLN A 17 -18.64 -0.45 4.56
C GLN A 17 -17.51 0.53 4.27
N ARG A 18 -17.02 0.50 3.02
CA ARG A 18 -16.04 1.47 2.52
C ARG A 18 -16.69 2.85 2.59
N SER A 19 -16.08 3.80 3.30
CA SER A 19 -16.56 5.19 3.28
C SER A 19 -16.48 5.68 1.83
N ALA A 20 -17.59 6.21 1.32
CA ALA A 20 -17.76 6.47 -0.10
C ALA A 20 -16.62 7.33 -0.66
N ALA A 21 -16.03 8.23 0.13
CA ALA A 21 -15.02 9.20 -0.28
C ALA A 21 -13.55 8.82 0.03
N LYS A 22 -13.23 7.58 0.43
CA LYS A 22 -11.84 7.23 0.78
C LYS A 22 -10.98 7.05 -0.47
N VAL A 23 -9.89 7.80 -0.51
CA VAL A 23 -8.81 7.71 -1.51
C VAL A 23 -7.58 7.08 -0.84
N MET A 24 -6.84 6.25 -1.59
CA MET A 24 -5.60 5.64 -1.11
C MET A 24 -4.41 6.34 -1.77
N ALA A 25 -3.45 6.81 -0.97
CA ALA A 25 -2.22 7.41 -1.46
C ALA A 25 -1.01 6.58 -1.02
N THR A 26 -0.09 6.35 -1.95
CA THR A 26 1.17 5.65 -1.72
C THR A 26 2.30 6.65 -1.88
N VAL A 27 3.11 6.81 -0.83
CA VAL A 27 4.18 7.82 -0.79
C VAL A 27 5.50 7.11 -0.54
N PHE A 28 6.46 7.34 -1.43
CA PHE A 28 7.85 6.93 -1.25
C PHE A 28 8.70 8.16 -1.01
N TRP A 29 9.56 8.11 0.00
CA TRP A 29 10.37 9.24 0.44
C TRP A 29 11.68 8.75 1.06
N ASP A 30 12.67 9.64 1.11
CA ASP A 30 13.94 9.44 1.80
C ASP A 30 14.25 10.62 2.73
N ALA A 31 15.40 10.61 3.39
CA ALA A 31 15.85 11.71 4.24
C ALA A 31 15.94 13.08 3.52
N LYS A 32 15.94 13.09 2.18
CA LYS A 32 15.96 14.30 1.35
C LYS A 32 14.56 14.70 0.84
N GLY A 33 13.52 13.96 1.22
CA GLY A 33 12.11 14.26 0.92
C GLY A 33 11.43 13.25 -0.01
N VAL A 34 10.28 13.66 -0.56
CA VAL A 34 9.39 12.79 -1.33
C VAL A 34 9.93 12.47 -2.73
N ILE A 35 9.98 11.18 -3.06
CA ILE A 35 10.43 10.65 -4.35
C ILE A 35 9.24 10.42 -5.28
N LEU A 36 8.19 9.75 -4.80
CA LEU A 36 7.01 9.40 -5.59
C LEU A 36 5.74 9.51 -4.74
N LEU A 37 4.69 10.07 -5.33
CA LEU A 37 3.32 10.07 -4.80
C LEU A 37 2.42 9.44 -5.87
N ASP A 38 1.79 8.31 -5.54
CA ASP A 38 0.79 7.64 -6.38
C ASP A 38 -0.57 7.67 -5.66
N ILE A 39 -1.54 8.36 -6.24
CA ILE A 39 -2.89 8.47 -5.69
C ILE A 39 -3.78 7.54 -6.50
N LEU A 40 -4.39 6.58 -5.81
CA LEU A 40 -5.34 5.66 -6.41
C LEU A 40 -6.72 6.33 -6.48
N PRO A 41 -7.46 6.14 -7.59
CA PRO A 41 -8.85 6.56 -7.66
C PRO A 41 -9.69 6.05 -6.48
N GLN A 42 -10.69 6.84 -6.12
CA GLN A 42 -11.63 6.53 -5.05
C GLN A 42 -12.22 5.13 -5.22
N GLY A 43 -12.27 4.36 -4.13
CA GLY A 43 -12.79 3.00 -4.16
C GLY A 43 -11.85 1.94 -4.76
N GLN A 44 -10.64 2.29 -5.20
CA GLN A 44 -9.61 1.31 -5.56
C GLN A 44 -8.74 0.93 -4.36
N CYS A 45 -8.28 -0.33 -4.34
CA CYS A 45 -7.28 -0.83 -3.39
C CYS A 45 -5.99 -1.12 -4.14
N ILE A 46 -4.86 -1.03 -3.44
CA ILE A 46 -3.60 -1.56 -3.96
C ILE A 46 -3.73 -3.09 -4.05
N ASN A 47 -3.56 -3.60 -5.26
CA ASN A 47 -3.35 -5.02 -5.52
C ASN A 47 -1.89 -5.23 -5.94
N THR A 48 -1.46 -6.48 -6.02
CA THR A 48 -0.06 -6.83 -6.33
C THR A 48 0.39 -6.25 -7.67
N ALA A 49 -0.40 -6.40 -8.74
CA ALA A 49 -0.03 -5.89 -10.06
C ALA A 49 0.14 -4.36 -10.10
N ARG A 50 -0.76 -3.63 -9.43
CA ARG A 50 -0.65 -2.17 -9.29
C ARG A 50 0.60 -1.81 -8.50
N TYR A 51 0.88 -2.52 -7.42
CA TYR A 51 2.06 -2.28 -6.61
C TYR A 51 3.36 -2.51 -7.40
N CYS A 52 3.46 -3.59 -8.18
CA CYS A 52 4.58 -3.83 -9.11
C CYS A 52 4.79 -2.62 -10.05
N SER A 53 3.72 -2.13 -10.70
CA SER A 53 3.80 -0.96 -11.58
C SER A 53 4.25 0.30 -10.84
N THR A 54 3.79 0.51 -9.61
CA THR A 54 4.23 1.63 -8.78
C THR A 54 5.72 1.50 -8.41
N LEU A 55 6.23 0.28 -8.18
CA LEU A 55 7.66 0.04 -7.94
C LEU A 55 8.52 0.31 -9.19
N ASP A 56 8.05 -0.02 -10.39
CA ASP A 56 8.76 0.32 -11.63
C ASP A 56 8.84 1.85 -11.82
N ARG A 57 7.73 2.55 -11.57
CA ARG A 57 7.71 4.02 -11.53
C ARG A 57 8.64 4.59 -10.45
N LEU A 58 8.74 3.91 -9.30
CA LEU A 58 9.64 4.31 -8.23
C LEU A 58 11.11 4.19 -8.68
N LYS A 59 11.50 3.09 -9.33
CA LYS A 59 12.86 2.92 -9.87
C LYS A 59 13.22 4.06 -10.83
N GLU A 60 12.31 4.43 -11.72
CA GLU A 60 12.50 5.58 -12.63
C GLU A 60 12.59 6.92 -11.89
N ALA A 61 11.73 7.12 -10.89
CA ALA A 61 11.74 8.33 -10.07
C ALA A 61 13.04 8.47 -9.27
N ILE A 62 13.57 7.38 -8.72
CA ILE A 62 14.88 7.34 -8.06
C ILE A 62 15.98 7.67 -9.07
N ARG A 63 15.97 7.07 -10.27
CA ARG A 63 16.96 7.38 -11.32
C ARG A 63 17.02 8.88 -11.64
N ARG A 64 15.86 9.54 -11.69
CA ARG A 64 15.76 10.98 -11.99
C ARG A 64 16.10 11.88 -10.79
N LYS A 65 15.51 11.60 -9.62
CA LYS A 65 15.58 12.51 -8.44
C LYS A 65 16.75 12.20 -7.51
N ARG A 66 17.30 10.99 -7.58
CA ARG A 66 18.34 10.44 -6.70
C ARG A 66 19.32 9.55 -7.49
N PRO A 67 19.99 10.06 -8.53
CA PRO A 67 20.81 9.25 -9.44
C PRO A 67 21.92 8.44 -8.73
N GLY A 68 22.45 8.96 -7.61
CA GLY A 68 23.46 8.26 -6.80
C GLY A 68 22.94 7.10 -5.94
N LEU A 69 21.63 7.01 -5.69
CA LEU A 69 21.06 5.94 -4.82
C LEU A 69 21.16 4.57 -5.49
N LEU A 70 20.86 4.49 -6.79
CA LEU A 70 20.85 3.22 -7.51
C LEU A 70 22.24 2.56 -7.57
N ARG A 71 23.32 3.35 -7.60
CA ARG A 71 24.69 2.82 -7.56
C ARG A 71 25.10 2.27 -6.19
N ARG A 72 24.52 2.77 -5.11
CA ARG A 72 24.86 2.37 -3.72
C ARG A 72 24.01 1.19 -3.23
N GLY A 73 22.99 0.80 -3.98
CA GLY A 73 21.94 -0.10 -3.51
C GLY A 73 20.84 0.69 -2.78
N VAL A 74 19.59 0.25 -2.96
CA VAL A 74 18.42 0.84 -2.32
C VAL A 74 17.78 -0.22 -1.44
N VAL A 75 17.62 0.08 -0.16
CA VAL A 75 16.82 -0.74 0.76
C VAL A 75 15.43 -0.12 0.82
N LEU A 76 14.42 -0.89 0.40
CA LEU A 76 13.03 -0.46 0.48
C LEU A 76 12.43 -0.93 1.81
N GLN A 77 12.04 0.01 2.67
CA GLN A 77 11.26 -0.28 3.86
C GLN A 77 9.77 -0.03 3.56
N HIS A 78 8.95 -1.08 3.70
CA HIS A 78 7.50 -1.00 3.54
C HIS A 78 6.81 -1.93 4.53
N ASP A 79 5.52 -1.71 4.76
CA ASP A 79 4.70 -2.57 5.61
C ASP A 79 4.44 -3.95 4.95
N ASN A 80 4.30 -4.98 5.80
CA ASN A 80 4.03 -6.37 5.44
C ASN A 80 2.53 -6.57 5.13
N VAL A 81 2.05 -5.88 4.09
CA VAL A 81 0.69 -6.05 3.59
C VAL A 81 0.69 -7.10 2.48
N THR A 82 -0.35 -7.92 2.39
CA THR A 82 -0.48 -9.01 1.40
C THR A 82 -0.07 -8.68 -0.04
N PRO A 83 -0.41 -7.51 -0.63
CA PRO A 83 0.04 -7.18 -1.99
C PRO A 83 1.52 -6.79 -2.08
N HIS A 84 2.18 -6.45 -0.98
CA HIS A 84 3.61 -6.08 -0.94
C HIS A 84 4.53 -7.27 -0.69
N SER A 85 4.00 -8.34 -0.08
CA SER A 85 4.74 -9.56 0.28
C SER A 85 4.47 -10.72 -0.68
N ALA A 86 3.83 -10.44 -1.82
CA ALA A 86 3.58 -11.45 -2.84
C ALA A 86 4.88 -11.79 -3.59
N ASN A 87 5.00 -13.02 -4.10
CA ASN A 87 6.19 -13.45 -4.87
C ASN A 87 6.45 -12.59 -6.12
N LEU A 88 5.41 -11.97 -6.70
CA LEU A 88 5.54 -11.06 -7.84
C LEU A 88 6.19 -9.70 -7.50
N THR A 89 6.33 -9.40 -6.21
CA THR A 89 6.88 -8.14 -5.69
C THR A 89 8.26 -8.28 -5.05
N GLN A 90 8.75 -9.51 -4.86
CA GLN A 90 10.08 -9.82 -4.30
C GLN A 90 11.20 -9.74 -5.34
#